data_AF-F2XBJ9-F1
#
_entry.id   AF-F2XBJ9-F1
#
_cell.length_a   1.000
_cell.length_b   1.000
_cell.length_c   1.000
_cell.angle_alpha   90.00
_cell.angle_beta   90.00
_cell.angle_gamma   90.00
#
_symmetry.space_group_name_H-M   'P 1'
#
loop_
_entity.id
_entity.type
_entity.pdbx_description
1 polymer ?
#
loop_
_entity_poly.entity_id
_entity_poly.type
_entity_poly.pdbx_seq_one_letter_code
_entity_poly.pdbx_strand_id
1 'polypeptide(L)'
;NRSALVTYVTAGYPTAAETPGILLAMEKGGADILELGAPFTDPIADGPTIQTSNTVALQNGVTIESTLKMVKDARSQGLKAPVLLMGYYNPLLSYGEERLLNDCADSGVNGFIVVDLPPA
;
A
#
# COMPACT_ATOMS: atom_id res chain seq x y z
N ASN A 1 -12.68 17.10 -17.75
CA ASN A 1 -12.92 17.82 -16.48
C ASN A 1 -13.75 16.93 -15.57
N ARG A 2 -13.13 15.94 -14.95
CA ARG A 2 -13.76 15.11 -13.90
C ARG A 2 -12.80 15.04 -12.71
N SER A 3 -13.34 14.91 -11.50
CA SER A 3 -12.54 14.72 -10.29
C SER A 3 -11.77 13.39 -10.35
N ALA A 4 -10.62 13.34 -9.70
CA ALA A 4 -9.87 12.11 -9.51
C ALA A 4 -10.56 11.22 -8.45
N LEU A 5 -10.65 9.93 -8.72
CA LEU A 5 -11.06 8.92 -7.76
C LEU A 5 -9.80 8.23 -7.20
N VAL A 6 -9.59 8.41 -5.89
CA VAL A 6 -8.51 7.75 -5.15
C VAL A 6 -9.12 6.63 -4.32
N THR A 7 -8.61 5.41 -4.45
CA THR A 7 -9.13 4.24 -3.73
C THR A 7 -8.07 3.61 -2.86
N TYR A 8 -8.46 3.18 -1.66
CA TYR A 8 -7.56 2.57 -0.67
C TYR A 8 -7.84 1.08 -0.48
N VAL A 9 -6.78 0.28 -0.34
CA VAL A 9 -6.83 -1.10 0.18
C VAL A 9 -5.61 -1.39 1.05
N THR A 10 -5.79 -2.15 2.13
CA THR A 10 -4.68 -2.67 2.94
C THR A 10 -4.01 -3.84 2.22
N ALA A 11 -2.69 -3.78 2.04
CA ALA A 11 -1.91 -4.87 1.47
C ALA A 11 -2.09 -6.13 2.33
N GLY A 12 -2.32 -7.28 1.69
CA GLY A 12 -2.50 -8.53 2.40
C GLY A 12 -3.89 -8.83 2.93
N TYR A 13 -4.88 -7.96 2.69
CA TYR A 13 -6.27 -8.19 3.07
C TYR A 13 -7.17 -8.43 1.84
N PRO A 14 -8.09 -9.42 1.86
CA PRO A 14 -8.25 -10.46 2.89
C PRO A 14 -7.07 -11.43 2.98
N THR A 15 -6.37 -11.65 1.86
CA THR A 15 -5.13 -12.43 1.80
C THR A 15 -4.07 -11.74 0.93
N ALA A 16 -2.79 -12.08 1.16
CA ALA A 16 -1.65 -11.61 0.37
C ALA A 16 -1.76 -11.93 -1.13
N ALA A 17 -2.29 -13.11 -1.47
CA ALA A 17 -2.41 -13.54 -2.86
C ALA A 17 -3.45 -12.74 -3.65
N GLU A 18 -4.44 -12.16 -2.98
CA GLU A 18 -5.54 -11.44 -3.63
C GLU A 18 -5.21 -9.97 -3.92
N THR A 19 -4.27 -9.36 -3.18
CA THR A 19 -3.93 -7.93 -3.32
C THR A 19 -3.64 -7.50 -4.76
N PRO A 20 -2.81 -8.22 -5.56
CA PRO A 20 -2.58 -7.82 -6.96
C PRO A 20 -3.87 -7.78 -7.80
N GLY A 21 -4.74 -8.77 -7.64
CA GLY A 21 -6.02 -8.84 -8.33
C GLY A 21 -6.98 -7.72 -7.91
N ILE A 22 -6.96 -7.36 -6.63
CA ILE A 22 -7.74 -6.23 -6.11
C ILE A 22 -7.29 -4.91 -6.73
N LEU A 23 -5.97 -4.66 -6.82
CA LEU A 23 -5.44 -3.44 -7.45
C LEU A 23 -5.88 -3.31 -8.92
N LEU A 24 -5.80 -4.40 -9.68
CA LEU A 24 -6.28 -4.45 -11.07
C LEU A 24 -7.79 -4.23 -11.16
N ALA A 25 -8.56 -4.78 -10.23
CA ALA A 25 -10.01 -4.58 -10.18
C ALA A 25 -10.38 -3.12 -9.87
N MET A 26 -9.64 -2.44 -8.98
CA MET A 26 -9.81 -1.03 -8.69
C MET A 26 -9.51 -0.16 -9.92
N GLU A 27 -8.40 -0.42 -10.62
CA GLU A 27 -8.07 0.26 -11.89
C GLU A 27 -9.17 0.05 -12.93
N LYS A 28 -9.63 -1.20 -13.14
CA LYS A 28 -10.72 -1.52 -14.06
C LYS A 28 -12.04 -0.86 -13.66
N GLY A 29 -12.25 -0.65 -12.37
CA GLY A 29 -13.38 0.08 -11.80
C GLY A 29 -13.33 1.60 -12.02
N GLY A 30 -12.22 2.13 -12.56
CA GLY A 30 -12.06 3.54 -12.88
C GLY A 30 -11.32 4.37 -11.84
N ALA A 31 -10.60 3.72 -10.91
CA ALA A 31 -9.71 4.45 -9.99
C ALA A 31 -8.56 5.13 -10.76
N ASP A 32 -8.32 6.40 -10.44
CA ASP A 32 -7.24 7.20 -11.04
C ASP A 32 -5.93 7.03 -10.28
N ILE A 33 -5.99 6.80 -8.97
CA ILE A 33 -4.86 6.60 -8.06
C ILE A 33 -5.23 5.51 -7.06
N LEU A 34 -4.29 4.62 -6.76
CA LEU A 34 -4.46 3.55 -5.79
C LEU A 34 -3.59 3.83 -4.58
N GLU A 35 -4.18 3.82 -3.39
CA GLU A 35 -3.46 3.80 -2.12
C GLU A 35 -3.36 2.37 -1.62
N LEU A 36 -2.14 1.89 -1.45
CA LEU A 36 -1.85 0.58 -0.88
C LEU A 36 -1.33 0.77 0.55
N GLY A 37 -2.16 0.42 1.53
CA GLY A 37 -1.82 0.51 2.94
C GLY A 37 -0.84 -0.58 3.36
N ALA A 38 0.38 -0.20 3.78
CA ALA A 38 1.30 -1.10 4.46
C ALA A 38 0.80 -1.34 5.89
N PRO A 39 0.53 -2.61 6.28
CA PRO A 39 -0.11 -2.87 7.55
C PRO A 39 0.80 -2.55 8.74
N PHE A 40 0.24 -1.96 9.80
CA PHE A 40 0.97 -1.55 10.99
C PHE A 40 0.26 -1.98 12.29
N THR A 41 1.05 -2.26 13.33
CA THR A 41 0.57 -2.76 14.63
C THR A 41 -0.16 -1.71 15.45
N ASP A 42 0.22 -0.44 15.31
CA ASP A 42 -0.32 0.66 16.12
C ASP A 42 -0.94 1.77 15.25
N PRO A 43 -1.99 1.46 14.45
CA PRO A 43 -2.56 2.41 13.49
C PRO A 43 -3.51 3.43 14.15
N ILE A 44 -2.95 4.36 14.92
CA ILE A 44 -3.70 5.33 15.73
C ILE A 44 -4.54 6.33 14.91
N ALA A 45 -4.22 6.51 13.63
CA ALA A 45 -4.89 7.46 12.74
C ALA A 45 -6.05 6.83 11.94
N ASP A 46 -6.15 5.50 11.94
CA ASP A 46 -7.10 4.75 11.13
C ASP A 46 -8.42 4.48 11.86
N GLY A 47 -9.52 4.43 11.10
CA GLY A 47 -10.82 4.01 11.60
C GLY A 47 -10.93 2.48 11.82
N PRO A 48 -11.95 2.00 12.55
CA PRO A 48 -12.06 0.61 12.98
C PRO A 48 -12.07 -0.42 11.84
N THR A 49 -12.61 -0.07 10.67
CA THR A 49 -12.58 -0.93 9.48
C THR A 49 -11.15 -1.15 8.98
N ILE A 50 -10.34 -0.09 8.92
CA ILE A 50 -8.95 -0.17 8.47
C ILE A 50 -8.07 -0.84 9.54
N GLN A 51 -8.31 -0.58 10.83
CA GLN A 51 -7.62 -1.31 11.91
C GLN A 51 -7.86 -2.83 11.81
N THR A 52 -9.08 -3.24 11.45
CA THR A 52 -9.42 -4.65 11.26
C THR A 52 -8.66 -5.27 10.08
N SER A 53 -8.61 -4.59 8.92
CA SER A 53 -7.86 -5.08 7.76
C SER A 53 -6.35 -5.14 8.02
N ASN A 54 -5.79 -4.15 8.74
CA ASN A 54 -4.41 -4.17 9.24
C ASN A 54 -4.13 -5.42 10.08
N THR A 55 -4.99 -5.72 11.05
CA THR A 55 -4.83 -6.87 11.96
C THR A 55 -4.78 -8.18 11.17
N VAL A 56 -5.71 -8.37 10.23
CA VAL A 56 -5.73 -9.58 9.39
C VAL A 56 -4.50 -9.65 8.48
N ALA A 57 -4.09 -8.54 7.88
CA ALA A 57 -2.89 -8.50 7.04
C ALA A 57 -1.61 -8.85 7.84
N LEU A 58 -1.49 -8.37 9.08
CA LEU A 58 -0.38 -8.74 9.97
C LEU A 58 -0.41 -10.23 10.33
N GLN A 59 -1.60 -10.80 10.57
CA GLN A 59 -1.77 -12.25 10.80
C GLN A 59 -1.38 -13.08 9.56
N ASN A 60 -1.54 -12.52 8.37
CA ASN A 60 -1.07 -13.11 7.11
C ASN A 60 0.44 -12.96 6.90
N GLY A 61 1.18 -12.37 7.86
CA GLY A 61 2.64 -12.21 7.81
C GLY A 61 3.11 -11.15 6.81
N VAL A 62 2.28 -10.14 6.52
CA VAL A 62 2.59 -9.11 5.54
C VAL A 62 3.68 -8.19 6.07
N THR A 63 4.74 -8.02 5.27
CA THR A 63 5.85 -7.08 5.48
C THR A 63 5.90 -6.03 4.36
N ILE A 64 6.76 -5.02 4.53
CA ILE A 64 7.07 -4.05 3.45
C ILE A 64 7.58 -4.79 2.21
N GLU A 65 8.53 -5.72 2.33
CA GLU A 65 9.02 -6.51 1.18
C GLU A 65 7.88 -7.22 0.45
N SER A 66 6.99 -7.87 1.20
CA SER A 66 5.86 -8.58 0.60
C SER A 66 4.87 -7.63 -0.07
N THR A 67 4.68 -6.42 0.49
CA THR A 67 3.83 -5.37 -0.07
C THR A 67 4.40 -4.88 -1.41
N LEU A 68 5.70 -4.59 -1.46
CA LEU A 68 6.39 -4.20 -2.70
C LEU A 68 6.36 -5.32 -3.75
N LYS A 69 6.45 -6.59 -3.31
CA LYS A 69 6.25 -7.73 -4.19
C LYS A 69 4.84 -7.78 -4.78
N MET A 70 3.79 -7.51 -3.99
CA MET A 70 2.41 -7.45 -4.50
C MET A 70 2.26 -6.36 -5.58
N VAL A 71 2.92 -5.21 -5.41
CA VAL A 71 2.95 -4.17 -6.44
C VAL A 71 3.64 -4.68 -7.70
N LYS A 72 4.83 -5.30 -7.60
CA LYS A 72 5.53 -5.91 -8.75
C LYS A 72 4.66 -6.93 -9.48
N ASP A 73 3.98 -7.80 -8.73
CA ASP A 73 3.09 -8.80 -9.29
C ASP A 73 1.90 -8.16 -10.02
N ALA A 74 1.29 -7.11 -9.47
CA ALA A 74 0.22 -6.36 -10.12
C ALA A 74 0.72 -5.63 -11.40
N ARG A 75 1.92 -5.03 -11.36
CA ARG A 75 2.56 -4.41 -12.53
C ARG A 75 2.81 -5.43 -13.64
N SER A 76 3.30 -6.62 -13.30
CA SER A 76 3.52 -7.71 -14.27
C SER A 76 2.22 -8.21 -14.93
N GLN A 77 1.09 -8.03 -14.24
CA GLN A 77 -0.25 -8.36 -14.73
C GLN A 77 -0.91 -7.20 -15.49
N GLY A 78 -0.22 -6.07 -15.65
CA GLY A 78 -0.65 -4.95 -16.47
C GLY A 78 -1.24 -3.75 -15.73
N LEU A 79 -1.08 -3.67 -14.41
CA LEU A 79 -1.51 -2.50 -13.63
C LEU A 79 -0.77 -1.23 -14.08
N LYS A 80 -1.49 -0.19 -14.47
CA LYS A 80 -0.90 1.09 -14.95
C LYS A 80 -1.16 2.26 -14.00
N ALA A 81 -2.23 2.21 -13.23
CA ALA A 81 -2.63 3.25 -12.30
C ALA A 81 -1.49 3.56 -11.32
N PRO A 82 -1.23 4.84 -11.00
CA PRO A 82 -0.29 5.22 -9.97
C PRO A 82 -0.63 4.56 -8.63
N VAL A 83 0.38 4.01 -7.96
CA VAL A 83 0.25 3.40 -6.63
C VAL A 83 1.00 4.25 -5.62
N LEU A 84 0.30 4.72 -4.60
CA LEU A 84 0.87 5.39 -3.43
C LEU A 84 0.97 4.39 -2.28
N LEU A 85 2.15 4.26 -1.70
CA LEU A 85 2.33 3.49 -0.47
C LEU A 85 1.85 4.34 0.71
N MET A 86 0.75 3.95 1.33
CA MET A 86 0.22 4.61 2.51
C MET A 86 0.66 3.85 3.76
N GLY A 87 1.13 4.54 4.79
CA GLY A 87 1.54 3.88 6.03
C GLY A 87 2.05 4.84 7.12
N TYR A 88 2.68 4.24 8.12
CA TYR A 88 3.27 4.94 9.27
C TYR A 88 4.79 5.04 9.13
N TYR A 89 5.39 6.05 9.72
CA TYR A 89 6.81 6.37 9.57
C TYR A 89 7.70 5.32 10.21
N ASN A 90 7.34 4.80 11.39
CA ASN A 90 8.20 3.87 12.13
C ASN A 90 8.53 2.57 11.34
N PRO A 91 7.58 1.86 10.70
CA PRO A 91 7.90 0.73 9.82
C PRO A 91 8.80 1.09 8.63
N LEU A 92 8.56 2.24 8.00
CA LEU A 92 9.34 2.72 6.86
C LEU A 92 10.79 3.04 7.28
N LEU A 93 10.96 3.68 8.43
CA LEU A 93 12.26 3.96 9.03
C LEU A 93 13.00 2.67 9.41
N SER A 94 12.29 1.70 10.00
CA SER A 94 12.87 0.40 10.39
C SER A 94 13.32 -0.43 9.17
N TYR A 95 12.72 -0.23 8.00
CA TYR A 95 13.15 -0.85 6.75
C TYR A 95 14.46 -0.24 6.21
N GLY A 96 14.72 1.03 6.58
CA GLY A 96 15.82 1.86 6.08
C GLY A 96 15.37 2.71 4.91
N GLU A 97 15.45 4.04 5.06
CA GLU A 97 14.88 5.00 4.10
C GLU A 97 15.47 4.88 2.69
N GLU A 98 16.79 4.84 2.56
CA GLU A 98 17.45 4.74 1.25
C GLU A 98 17.08 3.43 0.54
N ARG A 99 17.08 2.31 1.28
CA ARG A 99 16.65 1.00 0.77
C ARG A 99 15.19 1.04 0.36
N LEU A 100 14.32 1.60 1.19
CA LEU A 100 12.89 1.73 0.91
C LEU A 100 12.65 2.51 -0.38
N LEU A 101 13.29 3.66 -0.56
CA LEU A 101 13.10 4.50 -1.75
C LEU A 101 13.51 3.75 -3.03
N ASN A 102 14.65 3.06 -2.99
CA ASN A 102 15.12 2.24 -4.12
C ASN A 102 14.16 1.09 -4.42
N ASP A 103 13.77 0.31 -3.41
CA ASP A 103 12.88 -0.85 -3.57
C ASP A 103 11.45 -0.42 -4.01
N CYS A 104 10.97 0.73 -3.54
CA CYS A 104 9.71 1.34 -3.98
C CYS A 104 9.77 1.75 -5.46
N ALA A 105 10.82 2.45 -5.88
CA ALA A 105 11.01 2.82 -7.27
C ALA A 105 11.07 1.57 -8.18
N ASP A 106 11.85 0.56 -7.78
CA ASP A 106 11.99 -0.71 -8.51
C ASP A 106 10.71 -1.55 -8.54
N SER A 107 9.83 -1.40 -7.55
CA SER A 107 8.54 -2.10 -7.53
C SER A 107 7.44 -1.40 -8.34
N GLY A 108 7.65 -0.13 -8.71
CA GLY A 108 6.66 0.67 -9.42
C GLY A 108 5.66 1.38 -8.50
N VAL A 109 6.05 1.64 -7.24
CA VAL A 109 5.40 2.61 -6.35
C VAL A 109 5.72 4.03 -6.84
N ASN A 110 4.75 4.93 -6.80
CA ASN A 110 4.84 6.27 -7.38
C ASN A 110 4.93 7.39 -6.34
N GLY A 111 4.71 7.09 -5.06
CA GLY A 111 4.78 8.06 -3.99
C GLY A 111 4.33 7.47 -2.65
N PHE A 112 4.25 8.33 -1.64
CA PHE A 112 3.97 7.96 -0.27
C PHE A 112 2.91 8.85 0.36
N ILE A 113 2.12 8.27 1.25
CA ILE A 113 1.30 9.00 2.24
C ILE A 113 1.73 8.49 3.61
N VAL A 114 2.43 9.32 4.38
CA VAL A 114 2.92 8.98 5.71
C VAL A 114 2.15 9.79 6.74
N VAL A 115 1.25 9.13 7.49
CA VAL A 115 0.22 9.81 8.28
C VAL A 115 0.72 10.42 9.59
N ASP A 116 1.85 9.93 10.10
CA ASP A 116 2.45 10.32 11.37
C ASP A 116 3.87 10.90 11.19
N LEU A 117 4.26 11.29 9.98
CA LEU A 117 5.57 11.88 9.72
C LEU A 117 5.72 13.16 10.56
N PRO A 118 6.70 13.23 11.48
CA PRO A 118 6.93 14.44 12.26
C PRO A 118 7.31 15.61 11.37
N PRO A 119 6.90 16.85 11.71
CA PRO A 119 7.44 18.02 11.04
C PRO A 119 8.96 18.09 11.24
N ALA A 120 9.67 18.50 10.18
CA ALA A 120 11.11 18.70 10.19
C ALA A 120 11.54 19.86 11.12
#